data_AF-A0A9D6YCX7-F1
#
_entry.id   AF-A0A9D6YCX7-F1
#
_cell.length_a   1.000
_cell.length_b   1.000
_cell.length_c   1.000
_cell.angle_alpha   90.00
_cell.angle_beta   90.00
_cell.angle_gamma   90.00
#
_symmetry.space_group_name_H-M   'P 1'
#
loop_
_entity.id
_entity.type
_entity.pdbx_description
1 polymer ?
#
loop_
_entity_poly.entity_id
_entity_poly.type
_entity_poly.pdbx_seq_one_letter_code
_entity_poly.pdbx_strand_id
1 'polypeptide(L)'
;MNNWTRKEFLKASLLTGGAAMLARSRVSAAIAAGGSANGDIRVAVVGINAQGAGHVKTYYDMKGARLVALCDVDSDVLAKRVKETEAKGIKVTAYKDYRKLLEDKNIDAVVLASPNHQHSLQTIWGLQAGKDVYCEKPLSHNVWEGRQAVEAARKYSKNIVQAGTQNRSSDDIKEAIAYIRSGKLGKIRWARALCYKQRDSIGKTTGPQPVPASIDYDLWTGPAPLTPPRRNSPKNGTVHYDWHWFWNYGGGDITNQGIHQMDVARWMLGEPGLPPTVMSFGGRFGYQDDAETPNTLISVLGYEKAPLIFEVRGLPMKAGMKAMDRYKGAAVGVVVQCENGYVHVAETGTAVIYDNDNKPIQKLAKNTLGEHRPNFVKAVRDRKVVNGLVEECHYSSALCHLANVSYLVGAEKSNAALAEAIKSDKNTQDSFARMLDHLKANAVDTGTTKTVVGPLLKIDAANERFVGSDKVIVSAANNNHLLKRTGRGAFTIPEIKKPLVAAS
;
A
#
# COMPACT_ATOMS: atom_id res chain seq x y z
N MET A 1 -32.91 -17.80 -5.54
CA MET A 1 -32.96 -17.16 -4.20
C MET A 1 -32.71 -18.26 -3.18
N ASN A 2 -31.67 -18.15 -2.38
CA ASN A 2 -31.50 -18.87 -1.12
C ASN A 2 -30.49 -18.07 -0.29
N ASN A 3 -30.99 -17.33 0.69
CA ASN A 3 -30.18 -16.53 1.61
C ASN A 3 -29.69 -17.42 2.75
N TRP A 4 -28.38 -17.65 2.81
CA TRP A 4 -27.77 -18.40 3.91
C TRP A 4 -27.49 -17.46 5.09
N THR A 5 -27.76 -17.93 6.30
CA THR A 5 -27.62 -17.11 7.53
C THR A 5 -26.29 -17.37 8.24
N ARG A 6 -25.85 -16.39 9.05
CA ARG A 6 -24.61 -16.40 9.86
C ARG A 6 -24.32 -17.71 10.63
N LYS A 7 -25.35 -18.51 10.96
CA LYS A 7 -25.21 -19.78 11.70
C LYS A 7 -24.67 -20.94 10.85
N GLU A 8 -24.83 -20.90 9.53
CA GLU A 8 -24.37 -21.99 8.65
C GLU A 8 -22.87 -21.89 8.34
N PHE A 9 -22.33 -20.67 8.27
CA PHE A 9 -20.89 -20.43 8.12
C PHE A 9 -20.08 -20.89 9.36
N LEU A 10 -20.65 -20.75 10.56
CA LEU A 10 -19.99 -21.16 11.81
C LEU A 10 -20.03 -22.68 12.06
N LYS A 11 -20.99 -23.41 11.47
CA LYS A 11 -21.09 -24.87 11.62
C LYS A 11 -20.00 -25.65 10.87
N ALA A 12 -19.33 -25.03 9.89
CA ALA A 12 -18.20 -25.66 9.20
C ALA A 12 -16.90 -25.71 10.03
N SER A 13 -16.87 -25.11 11.23
CA SER A 13 -15.65 -24.98 12.05
C SER A 13 -15.60 -25.86 13.32
N LEU A 14 -16.56 -26.78 13.53
CA LEU A 14 -16.72 -27.48 14.83
C LEU A 14 -16.71 -29.02 14.81
N LEU A 15 -16.25 -29.68 13.74
CA LEU A 15 -16.22 -31.16 13.67
C LEU A 15 -14.82 -31.81 13.79
N THR A 16 -13.85 -31.16 14.42
CA THR A 16 -12.52 -31.78 14.66
C THR A 16 -12.17 -31.87 16.15
N GLY A 17 -12.95 -32.66 16.90
CA GLY A 17 -12.61 -33.00 18.27
C GLY A 17 -13.33 -34.26 18.78
N GLY A 18 -12.62 -35.39 18.82
CA GLY A 18 -12.97 -36.54 19.68
C GLY A 18 -12.87 -37.93 19.07
N ALA A 19 -11.83 -38.68 19.50
CA ALA A 19 -11.67 -40.14 19.53
C ALA A 19 -11.36 -40.93 18.23
N ALA A 20 -10.05 -41.16 17.99
CA ALA A 20 -9.49 -42.49 17.79
C ALA A 20 -7.95 -42.44 17.93
N MET A 21 -7.46 -42.64 19.17
CA MET A 21 -6.11 -43.16 19.37
C MET A 21 -6.14 -44.66 19.04
N LEU A 22 -5.32 -45.08 18.06
CA LEU A 22 -4.58 -46.36 17.96
C LEU A 22 -4.30 -46.71 16.49
N ALA A 23 -3.18 -46.20 15.95
CA ALA A 23 -2.38 -46.85 14.91
C ALA A 23 -1.14 -45.98 14.62
N ARG A 24 -0.10 -46.09 15.47
CA ARG A 24 1.25 -45.67 15.09
C ARG A 24 1.88 -46.82 14.29
N SER A 25 1.81 -46.76 12.97
CA SER A 25 2.74 -47.47 12.09
C SER A 25 2.70 -46.93 10.67
N ARG A 26 3.79 -46.24 10.29
CA ARG A 26 4.33 -46.06 8.93
C ARG A 26 3.36 -45.52 7.85
N VAL A 27 3.12 -44.21 7.88
CA VAL A 27 3.03 -43.40 6.65
C VAL A 27 3.80 -42.10 6.88
N SER A 28 5.13 -42.23 6.93
CA SER A 28 6.01 -41.12 6.61
C SER A 28 6.15 -41.07 5.09
N ALA A 29 6.05 -39.86 4.52
CA ALA A 29 6.25 -39.51 3.11
C ALA A 29 5.10 -39.85 2.12
N ALA A 30 3.96 -39.14 2.21
CA ALA A 30 3.03 -39.00 1.08
C ALA A 30 2.10 -37.76 1.08
N ILE A 31 2.13 -36.88 2.10
CA ILE A 31 1.32 -35.64 2.12
C ILE A 31 2.20 -34.38 1.88
N ALA A 32 3.47 -34.57 1.55
CA ALA A 32 4.42 -33.49 1.27
C ALA A 32 4.79 -33.43 -0.22
N ALA A 33 3.80 -33.34 -1.10
CA ALA A 33 3.96 -32.90 -2.49
C ALA A 33 2.58 -32.66 -3.12
N GLY A 34 1.86 -31.64 -2.66
CA GLY A 34 0.75 -31.05 -3.42
C GLY A 34 1.26 -30.25 -4.64
N GLY A 35 2.30 -30.73 -5.31
CA GLY A 35 2.78 -30.16 -6.55
C GLY A 35 1.87 -30.61 -7.68
N SER A 36 1.64 -29.75 -8.68
CA SER A 36 1.10 -30.21 -9.95
C SER A 36 1.96 -31.36 -10.50
N ALA A 37 1.43 -32.20 -11.38
CA ALA A 37 2.19 -33.28 -12.02
C ALA A 37 3.51 -32.80 -12.69
N ASN A 38 3.66 -31.48 -12.91
CA ASN A 38 4.84 -30.83 -13.48
C ASN A 38 5.68 -30.01 -12.47
N GLY A 39 5.28 -29.93 -11.19
CA GLY A 39 6.00 -29.17 -10.15
C GLY A 39 5.73 -27.65 -10.12
N ASP A 40 4.94 -27.12 -11.05
CA ASP A 40 4.56 -25.70 -11.09
C ASP A 40 3.57 -25.33 -9.98
N ILE A 41 3.71 -24.10 -9.45
CA ILE A 41 2.74 -23.47 -8.55
C ILE A 41 1.57 -22.91 -9.38
N ARG A 42 0.34 -23.34 -9.09
CA ARG A 42 -0.87 -22.90 -9.80
C ARG A 42 -1.35 -21.57 -9.22
N VAL A 43 -1.25 -20.53 -10.03
CA VAL A 43 -1.51 -19.14 -9.61
C VAL A 43 -2.81 -18.62 -10.23
N ALA A 44 -3.57 -17.90 -9.43
CA ALA A 44 -4.67 -17.07 -9.91
C ALA A 44 -4.40 -15.58 -9.67
N VAL A 45 -4.84 -14.73 -10.60
CA VAL A 45 -4.70 -13.27 -10.48
C VAL A 45 -6.07 -12.63 -10.28
N VAL A 46 -6.19 -11.76 -9.28
CA VAL A 46 -7.43 -11.10 -8.85
C VAL A 46 -7.31 -9.59 -9.02
N GLY A 47 -8.23 -8.99 -9.77
CA GLY A 47 -8.07 -7.63 -10.30
C GLY A 47 -7.06 -7.63 -11.44
N ILE A 48 -7.54 -7.58 -12.69
CA ILE A 48 -6.74 -7.94 -13.89
C ILE A 48 -6.77 -6.85 -14.98
N ASN A 49 -7.21 -5.65 -14.65
CA ASN A 49 -6.93 -4.45 -15.44
C ASN A 49 -5.48 -3.95 -15.18
N ALA A 50 -5.05 -2.78 -15.67
CA ALA A 50 -3.79 -2.09 -15.34
C ALA A 50 -2.63 -2.95 -14.73
N GLN A 51 -2.34 -2.81 -13.43
CA GLN A 51 -1.28 -3.56 -12.73
C GLN A 51 -1.52 -5.08 -12.75
N GLY A 52 -2.77 -5.49 -12.58
CA GLY A 52 -3.22 -6.87 -12.69
C GLY A 52 -2.88 -7.50 -14.04
N ALA A 53 -3.03 -6.77 -15.15
CA ALA A 53 -2.63 -7.24 -16.48
C ALA A 53 -1.11 -7.48 -16.56
N GLY A 54 -0.32 -6.64 -15.90
CA GLY A 54 1.11 -6.85 -15.71
C GLY A 54 1.43 -8.14 -14.94
N HIS A 55 0.68 -8.43 -13.87
CA HIS A 55 0.77 -9.69 -13.14
C HIS A 55 0.36 -10.90 -13.99
N VAL A 56 -0.75 -10.82 -14.73
CA VAL A 56 -1.17 -11.88 -15.67
C VAL A 56 -0.04 -12.22 -16.63
N LYS A 57 0.57 -11.20 -17.26
CA LYS A 57 1.74 -11.41 -18.14
C LYS A 57 2.92 -12.02 -17.39
N THR A 58 3.23 -11.53 -16.19
CA THR A 58 4.37 -11.99 -15.40
C THR A 58 4.24 -13.46 -15.02
N TYR A 59 3.10 -13.90 -14.52
CA TYR A 59 2.90 -15.30 -14.08
C TYR A 59 2.66 -16.25 -15.24
N TYR A 60 2.23 -15.74 -16.39
CA TYR A 60 2.26 -16.51 -17.63
C TYR A 60 3.70 -16.83 -18.07
N ASP A 61 4.59 -15.83 -18.10
CA ASP A 61 5.96 -15.98 -18.59
C ASP A 61 6.90 -16.65 -17.56
N MET A 62 6.47 -16.82 -16.31
CA MET A 62 7.34 -17.23 -15.20
C MET A 62 7.50 -18.75 -15.11
N LYS A 63 8.74 -19.23 -15.27
CA LYS A 63 9.08 -20.64 -15.02
C LYS A 63 8.75 -21.04 -13.59
N GLY A 64 8.10 -22.20 -13.44
CA GLY A 64 7.77 -22.74 -12.12
C GLY A 64 6.47 -22.17 -11.52
N ALA A 65 5.77 -21.33 -12.25
CA ALA A 65 4.41 -20.89 -11.98
C ALA A 65 3.54 -21.20 -13.20
N ARG A 66 2.26 -21.47 -12.97
CA ARG A 66 1.28 -21.70 -14.02
C ARG A 66 0.03 -20.89 -13.71
N LEU A 67 -0.31 -19.96 -14.59
CA LEU A 67 -1.56 -19.21 -14.52
C LEU A 67 -2.73 -20.15 -14.81
N VAL A 68 -3.64 -20.34 -13.84
CA VAL A 68 -4.78 -21.26 -13.96
C VAL A 68 -6.13 -20.58 -13.87
N ALA A 69 -6.20 -19.37 -13.31
CA ALA A 69 -7.46 -18.66 -13.14
C ALA A 69 -7.28 -17.14 -13.14
N LEU A 70 -8.33 -16.46 -13.56
CA LEU A 70 -8.45 -15.00 -13.53
C LEU A 70 -9.72 -14.61 -12.79
N CYS A 71 -9.66 -13.51 -12.03
CA CYS A 71 -10.83 -12.97 -11.34
C CYS A 71 -10.93 -11.46 -11.51
N ASP A 72 -12.09 -10.99 -12.00
CA ASP A 72 -12.44 -9.57 -12.02
C ASP A 72 -13.95 -9.39 -11.86
N VAL A 73 -14.34 -8.32 -11.17
CA VAL A 73 -15.73 -7.95 -10.96
C VAL A 73 -16.32 -7.27 -12.20
N ASP A 74 -15.47 -6.77 -13.08
CA ASP A 74 -15.79 -6.23 -14.39
C ASP A 74 -15.73 -7.36 -15.45
N SER A 75 -16.89 -7.73 -15.98
CA SER A 75 -17.01 -8.80 -16.98
C SER A 75 -16.31 -8.48 -18.30
N ASP A 76 -16.21 -7.21 -18.68
CA ASP A 76 -15.58 -6.81 -19.93
C ASP A 76 -14.06 -6.94 -19.82
N VAL A 77 -13.49 -6.53 -18.68
CA VAL A 77 -12.07 -6.75 -18.35
C VAL A 77 -11.77 -8.24 -18.28
N LEU A 78 -12.62 -9.02 -17.60
CA LEU A 78 -12.44 -10.46 -17.47
C LEU A 78 -12.44 -11.16 -18.83
N ALA A 79 -13.45 -10.91 -19.66
CA ALA A 79 -13.56 -11.48 -21.01
C ALA A 79 -12.36 -11.11 -21.89
N LYS A 80 -11.93 -9.84 -21.83
CA LYS A 80 -10.75 -9.36 -22.56
C LYS A 80 -9.49 -10.14 -22.18
N ARG A 81 -9.21 -10.30 -20.88
CA ARG A 81 -7.98 -10.97 -20.42
C ARG A 81 -8.01 -12.48 -20.69
N VAL A 82 -9.16 -13.12 -20.55
CA VAL A 82 -9.32 -14.54 -20.94
C VAL A 82 -8.95 -14.71 -22.41
N LYS A 83 -9.51 -13.90 -23.31
CA LYS A 83 -9.19 -13.95 -24.74
C LYS A 83 -7.71 -13.72 -25.03
N GLU A 84 -7.08 -12.77 -24.34
CA GLU A 84 -5.64 -12.51 -24.49
C GLU A 84 -4.79 -13.72 -24.03
N THR A 85 -5.19 -14.40 -22.96
CA THR A 85 -4.51 -15.63 -22.50
C THR A 85 -4.73 -16.81 -23.45
N GLU A 86 -5.94 -16.97 -23.99
CA GLU A 86 -6.27 -18.01 -24.97
C GLU A 86 -5.51 -17.82 -26.29
N ALA A 87 -5.34 -16.58 -26.75
CA ALA A 87 -4.51 -16.25 -27.91
C ALA A 87 -3.02 -16.61 -27.72
N LYS A 88 -2.60 -16.90 -26.49
CA LYS A 88 -1.27 -17.41 -26.12
C LYS A 88 -1.27 -18.92 -25.83
N GLY A 89 -2.38 -19.61 -26.06
CA GLY A 89 -2.52 -21.05 -25.79
C GLY A 89 -2.71 -21.39 -24.31
N ILE A 90 -2.99 -20.40 -23.45
CA ILE A 90 -3.18 -20.60 -22.02
C ILE A 90 -4.68 -20.68 -21.74
N LYS A 91 -5.13 -21.78 -21.17
CA LYS A 91 -6.51 -21.90 -20.68
C LYS A 91 -6.55 -21.54 -19.20
N VAL A 92 -7.47 -20.64 -18.85
CA VAL A 92 -7.71 -20.18 -17.48
C VAL A 92 -9.18 -20.29 -17.15
N THR A 93 -9.51 -20.60 -15.90
CA THR A 93 -10.90 -20.50 -15.42
C THR A 93 -11.20 -19.06 -15.02
N ALA A 94 -12.32 -18.52 -15.49
CA ALA A 94 -12.75 -17.15 -15.23
C ALA A 94 -13.71 -17.11 -14.04
N TYR A 95 -13.45 -16.21 -13.08
CA TYR A 95 -14.29 -15.98 -11.91
C TYR A 95 -14.69 -14.51 -11.81
N LYS A 96 -15.96 -14.23 -11.48
CA LYS A 96 -16.40 -12.87 -11.15
C LYS A 96 -16.23 -12.53 -9.67
N ASP A 97 -16.48 -13.51 -8.82
CA ASP A 97 -16.43 -13.38 -7.37
C ASP A 97 -15.22 -14.13 -6.80
N TYR A 98 -14.34 -13.40 -6.10
CA TYR A 98 -13.15 -13.95 -5.48
C TYR A 98 -13.46 -15.07 -4.47
N ARG A 99 -14.61 -15.00 -3.77
CA ARG A 99 -15.03 -16.04 -2.82
C ARG A 99 -15.25 -17.37 -3.54
N LYS A 100 -15.75 -17.34 -4.77
CA LYS A 100 -15.94 -18.53 -5.61
C LYS A 100 -14.62 -19.06 -6.16
N LEU A 101 -13.70 -18.17 -6.53
CA LEU A 101 -12.33 -18.58 -6.90
C LEU A 101 -11.66 -19.37 -5.77
N LEU A 102 -11.82 -18.95 -4.52
CA LEU A 102 -11.18 -19.60 -3.37
C LEU A 102 -11.67 -21.04 -3.10
N GLU A 103 -12.87 -21.40 -3.60
CA GLU A 103 -13.40 -22.77 -3.53
C GLU A 103 -12.63 -23.75 -4.45
N ASP A 104 -11.90 -23.24 -5.45
CA ASP A 104 -11.17 -24.05 -6.42
C ASP A 104 -9.90 -24.67 -5.81
N LYS A 105 -9.90 -26.02 -5.72
CA LYS A 105 -8.77 -26.81 -5.24
C LYS A 105 -7.61 -26.85 -6.24
N ASN A 106 -7.79 -26.32 -7.45
CA ASN A 106 -6.77 -26.23 -8.47
C ASN A 106 -5.88 -24.98 -8.36
N ILE A 107 -6.11 -24.12 -7.37
CA ILE A 107 -5.35 -22.91 -7.13
C ILE A 107 -4.51 -23.08 -5.87
N ASP A 108 -3.20 -22.88 -5.99
CA ASP A 108 -2.24 -22.97 -4.88
C ASP A 108 -1.99 -21.58 -4.26
N ALA A 109 -1.88 -20.56 -5.12
CA ALA A 109 -1.59 -19.19 -4.71
C ALA A 109 -2.47 -18.17 -5.44
N VAL A 110 -2.76 -17.06 -4.77
CA VAL A 110 -3.52 -15.93 -5.30
C VAL A 110 -2.65 -14.67 -5.32
N VAL A 111 -2.77 -13.89 -6.39
CA VAL A 111 -2.07 -12.62 -6.60
C VAL A 111 -3.11 -11.52 -6.66
N LEU A 112 -3.12 -10.67 -5.64
CA LEU A 112 -4.13 -9.64 -5.44
C LEU A 112 -3.61 -8.30 -5.99
N ALA A 113 -4.32 -7.77 -6.98
CA ALA A 113 -4.10 -6.46 -7.59
C ALA A 113 -5.43 -5.69 -7.76
N SER A 114 -6.40 -5.97 -6.89
CA SER A 114 -7.63 -5.21 -6.72
C SER A 114 -7.37 -3.80 -6.17
N PRO A 115 -8.37 -2.93 -6.05
CA PRO A 115 -8.21 -1.67 -5.32
C PRO A 115 -7.82 -1.86 -3.83
N ASN A 116 -7.14 -0.86 -3.26
CA ASN A 116 -6.54 -0.92 -1.91
C ASN A 116 -7.53 -1.31 -0.81
N HIS A 117 -8.77 -0.84 -0.91
CA HIS A 117 -9.82 -1.13 0.06
C HIS A 117 -10.21 -2.60 0.16
N GLN A 118 -9.79 -3.47 -0.76
CA GLN A 118 -10.06 -4.90 -0.74
C GLN A 118 -8.91 -5.74 -0.16
N HIS A 119 -7.68 -5.21 -0.19
CA HIS A 119 -6.45 -5.98 0.01
C HIS A 119 -6.41 -6.80 1.31
N SER A 120 -6.71 -6.16 2.45
CA SER A 120 -6.66 -6.84 3.75
C SER A 120 -7.68 -7.97 3.84
N LEU A 121 -8.93 -7.71 3.43
CA LEU A 121 -9.99 -8.71 3.44
C LEU A 121 -9.67 -9.89 2.50
N GLN A 122 -9.23 -9.59 1.28
CA GLN A 122 -8.89 -10.62 0.31
C GLN A 122 -7.68 -11.46 0.73
N THR A 123 -6.69 -10.85 1.38
CA THR A 123 -5.56 -11.54 1.98
C THR A 123 -6.03 -12.49 3.07
N ILE A 124 -6.88 -12.03 3.98
CA ILE A 124 -7.43 -12.85 5.07
C ILE A 124 -8.24 -14.03 4.52
N TRP A 125 -9.10 -13.80 3.52
CA TRP A 125 -9.88 -14.86 2.89
C TRP A 125 -9.00 -15.88 2.16
N GLY A 126 -7.97 -15.43 1.44
CA GLY A 126 -7.01 -16.32 0.78
C GLY A 126 -6.35 -17.27 1.77
N LEU A 127 -5.88 -16.73 2.90
CA LEU A 127 -5.29 -17.49 3.98
C LEU A 127 -6.26 -18.46 4.66
N GLN A 128 -7.50 -18.03 4.91
CA GLN A 128 -8.56 -18.89 5.45
C GLN A 128 -8.88 -20.07 4.53
N ALA A 129 -8.82 -19.85 3.21
CA ALA A 129 -8.97 -20.89 2.19
C ALA A 129 -7.69 -21.74 1.98
N GLY A 130 -6.63 -21.48 2.78
CA GLY A 130 -5.36 -22.21 2.72
C GLY A 130 -4.49 -21.88 1.51
N LYS A 131 -4.72 -20.75 0.85
CA LYS A 131 -3.94 -20.30 -0.31
C LYS A 131 -2.74 -19.47 0.13
N ASP A 132 -1.63 -19.59 -0.59
CA ASP A 132 -0.53 -18.63 -0.48
C ASP A 132 -0.94 -17.30 -1.15
N VAL A 133 -0.48 -16.17 -0.64
CA VAL A 133 -0.99 -14.84 -1.06
C VAL A 133 0.16 -13.90 -1.43
N TYR A 134 0.15 -13.38 -2.65
CA TYR A 134 0.84 -12.13 -2.97
C TYR A 134 -0.19 -10.99 -2.96
N CYS A 135 0.04 -9.94 -2.18
CA CYS A 135 -0.84 -8.78 -2.13
C CYS A 135 -0.11 -7.54 -2.60
N GLU A 136 -0.63 -6.83 -3.60
CA GLU A 136 -0.10 -5.52 -3.99
C GLU A 136 -0.10 -4.52 -2.83
N LYS A 137 0.78 -3.53 -2.96
CA LYS A 137 0.83 -2.39 -2.05
C LYS A 137 -0.30 -1.40 -2.39
N PRO A 138 -0.69 -0.54 -1.42
CA PRO A 138 -0.49 -0.71 0.03
C PRO A 138 -1.24 -1.94 0.56
N LEU A 139 -0.80 -2.53 1.67
CA LEU A 139 -1.42 -3.75 2.22
C LEU A 139 -2.88 -3.56 2.65
N SER A 140 -3.25 -2.33 2.99
CA SER A 140 -4.55 -2.01 3.60
C SER A 140 -5.01 -0.59 3.27
N HIS A 141 -6.30 -0.34 3.52
CA HIS A 141 -6.92 0.99 3.43
C HIS A 141 -6.99 1.74 4.76
N ASN A 142 -6.75 1.06 5.88
CA ASN A 142 -6.56 1.69 7.18
C ASN A 142 -5.61 0.87 8.06
N VAL A 143 -5.22 1.46 9.19
CA VAL A 143 -4.28 0.85 10.14
C VAL A 143 -4.83 -0.47 10.70
N TRP A 144 -6.06 -0.47 11.22
CA TRP A 144 -6.62 -1.65 11.88
C TRP A 144 -6.75 -2.87 10.95
N GLU A 145 -7.19 -2.68 9.71
CA GLU A 145 -7.31 -3.74 8.71
C GLU A 145 -5.97 -4.35 8.32
N GLY A 146 -4.93 -3.51 8.19
CA GLY A 146 -3.56 -3.98 7.93
C GLY A 146 -3.05 -4.85 9.06
N ARG A 147 -3.32 -4.45 10.32
CA ARG A 147 -3.03 -5.28 11.49
C ARG A 147 -3.77 -6.62 11.45
N GLN A 148 -5.04 -6.65 11.03
CA GLN A 148 -5.76 -7.92 10.88
C GLN A 148 -5.12 -8.83 9.84
N ALA A 149 -4.60 -8.28 8.73
CA ALA A 149 -3.87 -9.06 7.73
C ALA A 149 -2.54 -9.62 8.29
N VAL A 150 -1.82 -8.86 9.12
CA VAL A 150 -0.61 -9.35 9.82
C VAL A 150 -0.95 -10.48 10.78
N GLU A 151 -1.98 -10.33 11.61
CA GLU A 151 -2.38 -11.38 12.55
C GLU A 151 -2.93 -12.61 11.81
N ALA A 152 -3.56 -12.45 10.64
CA ALA A 152 -3.92 -13.57 9.77
C ALA A 152 -2.68 -14.32 9.27
N ALA A 153 -1.67 -13.60 8.74
CA ALA A 153 -0.45 -14.21 8.27
C ALA A 153 0.28 -15.00 9.39
N ARG A 154 0.25 -14.49 10.63
CA ARG A 154 0.76 -15.21 11.81
C ARG A 154 -0.07 -16.44 12.17
N LYS A 155 -1.40 -16.31 12.15
CA LYS A 155 -2.32 -17.41 12.50
C LYS A 155 -2.25 -18.55 11.48
N TYR A 156 -2.14 -18.23 10.20
CA TYR A 156 -2.01 -19.18 9.10
C TYR A 156 -0.55 -19.32 8.66
N SER A 157 0.36 -19.51 9.62
CA SER A 157 1.82 -19.49 9.42
C SER A 157 2.37 -20.54 8.45
N LYS A 158 1.57 -21.54 8.06
CA LYS A 158 1.91 -22.50 7.00
C LYS A 158 1.88 -21.88 5.60
N ASN A 159 1.10 -20.81 5.42
CA ASN A 159 0.92 -20.14 4.14
C ASN A 159 1.93 -19.01 3.99
N ILE A 160 2.44 -18.85 2.78
CA ILE A 160 3.36 -17.76 2.43
C ILE A 160 2.54 -16.53 2.05
N VAL A 161 2.90 -15.40 2.64
CA VAL A 161 2.32 -14.10 2.28
C VAL A 161 3.42 -13.12 1.94
N GLN A 162 3.35 -12.54 0.75
CA GLN A 162 4.25 -11.48 0.31
C GLN A 162 3.48 -10.22 -0.04
N ALA A 163 3.90 -9.09 0.52
CA ALA A 163 3.39 -7.78 0.18
C ALA A 163 4.19 -7.16 -0.97
N GLY A 164 3.52 -6.38 -1.82
CA GLY A 164 4.06 -5.76 -3.05
C GLY A 164 5.02 -4.60 -2.86
N THR A 165 5.71 -4.52 -1.72
CA THR A 165 6.80 -3.56 -1.48
C THR A 165 8.07 -4.01 -2.21
N GLN A 166 8.02 -3.99 -3.54
CA GLN A 166 9.04 -4.57 -4.42
C GLN A 166 10.47 -4.06 -4.21
N ASN A 167 10.63 -2.83 -3.71
CA ASN A 167 11.92 -2.25 -3.33
C ASN A 167 12.69 -3.10 -2.30
N ARG A 168 11.99 -3.91 -1.48
CA ARG A 168 12.61 -4.85 -0.54
C ARG A 168 13.41 -5.96 -1.23
N SER A 169 13.22 -6.18 -2.52
CA SER A 169 14.00 -7.13 -3.31
C SER A 169 15.18 -6.51 -4.05
N SER A 170 15.31 -5.18 -4.10
CA SER A 170 16.45 -4.51 -4.73
C SER A 170 17.73 -4.70 -3.91
N ASP A 171 18.77 -5.26 -4.53
CA ASP A 171 20.08 -5.37 -3.91
C ASP A 171 20.79 -4.02 -3.81
N ASP A 172 20.52 -3.11 -4.75
CA ASP A 172 21.04 -1.74 -4.71
C ASP A 172 20.56 -1.00 -3.46
N ILE A 173 19.28 -1.18 -3.08
CA ILE A 173 18.72 -0.57 -1.87
C ILE A 173 19.28 -1.26 -0.62
N LYS A 174 19.41 -2.60 -0.61
CA LYS A 174 20.01 -3.33 0.51
C LYS A 174 21.44 -2.88 0.78
N GLU A 175 22.24 -2.71 -0.27
CA GLU A 175 23.63 -2.24 -0.18
C GLU A 175 23.70 -0.78 0.27
N ALA A 176 22.83 0.09 -0.24
CA ALA A 176 22.74 1.48 0.22
C ALA A 176 22.41 1.57 1.72
N ILE A 177 21.48 0.73 2.20
CA ILE A 177 21.15 0.62 3.62
C ILE A 177 22.33 0.11 4.43
N ALA A 178 23.04 -0.91 3.96
CA ALA A 178 24.25 -1.40 4.62
C ALA A 178 25.32 -0.30 4.70
N TYR A 179 25.48 0.52 3.66
CA TYR A 179 26.40 1.65 3.66
C TYR A 179 26.01 2.71 4.70
N ILE A 180 24.75 3.13 4.76
CA ILE A 180 24.27 4.08 5.78
C ILE A 180 24.52 3.51 7.18
N ARG A 181 24.16 2.24 7.41
CA ARG A 181 24.31 1.58 8.71
C ARG A 181 25.76 1.34 9.12
N SER A 182 26.70 1.34 8.17
CA SER A 182 28.14 1.27 8.48
C SER A 182 28.67 2.52 9.19
N GLY A 183 27.90 3.62 9.22
CA GLY A 183 28.30 4.87 9.87
C GLY A 183 29.24 5.75 9.06
N LYS A 184 29.63 5.34 7.84
CA LYS A 184 30.56 6.10 6.97
C LYS A 184 30.09 7.52 6.62
N LEU A 185 28.78 7.78 6.59
CA LEU A 185 28.24 9.12 6.35
C LEU A 185 27.94 9.90 7.65
N GLY A 186 28.27 9.34 8.82
CA GLY A 186 27.87 9.89 10.12
C GLY A 186 26.38 9.68 10.44
N LYS A 187 25.87 10.43 11.42
CA LYS A 187 24.47 10.30 11.88
C LYS A 187 23.48 10.78 10.82
N ILE A 188 22.35 10.08 10.71
CA ILE A 188 21.23 10.54 9.87
C ILE A 188 20.66 11.83 10.49
N ARG A 189 20.43 12.85 9.65
CA ARG A 189 19.84 14.14 10.04
C ARG A 189 18.36 14.22 9.69
N TRP A 190 17.97 13.63 8.56
CA TRP A 190 16.58 13.47 8.11
C TRP A 190 16.51 12.46 6.97
N ALA A 191 15.32 11.89 6.77
CA ALA A 191 14.98 11.12 5.57
C ALA A 191 13.81 11.79 4.86
N ARG A 192 13.95 12.05 3.55
CA ARG A 192 12.91 12.64 2.71
C ARG A 192 12.42 11.64 1.68
N ALA A 193 11.15 11.31 1.73
CA ALA A 193 10.47 10.48 0.74
C ALA A 193 9.59 11.39 -0.15
N LEU A 194 9.71 11.24 -1.46
CA LEU A 194 9.16 12.18 -2.42
C LEU A 194 8.25 11.46 -3.41
N CYS A 195 7.08 12.04 -3.64
CA CYS A 195 6.20 11.73 -4.75
C CYS A 195 5.89 13.02 -5.51
N TYR A 196 6.88 13.50 -6.28
CA TYR A 196 6.67 14.57 -7.24
C TYR A 196 6.26 13.92 -8.56
N LYS A 197 4.96 13.84 -8.78
CA LYS A 197 4.37 13.17 -9.93
C LYS A 197 3.12 13.91 -10.35
N GLN A 198 3.13 14.43 -11.57
CA GLN A 198 2.00 15.19 -12.10
C GLN A 198 0.73 14.35 -12.07
N ARG A 199 -0.34 14.92 -11.52
CA ARG A 199 -1.70 14.36 -11.52
C ARG A 199 -2.63 15.37 -12.14
N ASP A 200 -3.27 14.99 -13.23
CA ASP A 200 -4.30 15.84 -13.82
C ASP A 200 -5.52 15.95 -12.90
N SER A 201 -6.33 16.98 -13.14
CA SER A 201 -7.66 17.05 -12.52
C SER A 201 -8.48 15.81 -12.87
N ILE A 202 -9.21 15.31 -11.89
CA ILE A 202 -10.22 14.27 -12.15
C ILE A 202 -11.56 14.88 -12.54
N GLY A 203 -11.63 16.17 -12.88
CA GLY A 203 -12.86 16.82 -13.30
C GLY A 203 -13.97 16.84 -12.24
N LYS A 204 -15.04 17.58 -12.55
CA LYS A 204 -16.16 17.76 -11.65
C LYS A 204 -17.44 17.21 -12.28
N THR A 205 -18.16 16.39 -11.55
CA THR A 205 -19.45 15.86 -11.94
C THR A 205 -20.57 16.70 -11.33
N THR A 206 -21.75 16.69 -11.96
CA THR A 206 -22.95 17.38 -11.46
C THR A 206 -23.76 16.53 -10.48
N GLY A 207 -23.40 15.25 -10.32
CA GLY A 207 -24.23 14.27 -9.62
C GLY A 207 -23.62 12.87 -9.60
N PRO A 208 -24.28 11.91 -8.93
CA PRO A 208 -23.94 10.50 -9.02
C PRO A 208 -23.82 10.02 -10.47
N GLN A 209 -22.85 9.16 -10.74
CA GLN A 209 -22.61 8.59 -12.06
C GLN A 209 -23.10 7.15 -12.11
N PRO A 210 -23.66 6.70 -13.25
CA PRO A 210 -24.12 5.32 -13.39
C PRO A 210 -22.95 4.35 -13.34
N VAL A 211 -23.15 3.22 -12.68
CA VAL A 211 -22.19 2.11 -12.74
C VAL A 211 -22.39 1.36 -14.06
N PRO A 212 -21.33 1.08 -14.83
CA PRO A 212 -21.43 0.26 -16.03
C PRO A 212 -22.01 -1.13 -15.73
N ALA A 213 -22.86 -1.65 -16.62
CA ALA A 213 -23.54 -2.93 -16.43
C ALA A 213 -22.59 -4.14 -16.33
N SER A 214 -21.38 -4.02 -16.88
CA SER A 214 -20.34 -5.04 -16.78
C SER A 214 -19.73 -5.17 -15.38
N ILE A 215 -19.90 -4.17 -14.52
CA ILE A 215 -19.27 -4.11 -13.20
C ILE A 215 -20.24 -4.53 -12.11
N ASP A 216 -19.89 -5.57 -11.36
CA ASP A 216 -20.54 -5.84 -10.08
C ASP A 216 -20.06 -4.84 -9.02
N TYR A 217 -20.86 -3.79 -8.80
CA TYR A 217 -20.46 -2.71 -7.90
C TYR A 217 -20.41 -3.13 -6.43
N ASP A 218 -21.24 -4.08 -6.03
CA ASP A 218 -21.28 -4.56 -4.65
C ASP A 218 -19.99 -5.30 -4.32
N LEU A 219 -19.56 -6.20 -5.22
CA LEU A 219 -18.28 -6.89 -5.13
C LEU A 219 -17.10 -5.92 -5.23
N TRP A 220 -17.14 -4.95 -6.14
CA TRP A 220 -16.08 -3.94 -6.32
C TRP A 220 -15.90 -3.06 -5.07
N THR A 221 -17.00 -2.64 -4.45
CA THR A 221 -17.00 -1.81 -3.24
C THR A 221 -16.49 -2.59 -2.03
N GLY A 222 -16.89 -3.87 -1.92
CA GLY A 222 -16.47 -4.76 -0.84
C GLY A 222 -16.67 -4.15 0.55
N PRO A 223 -15.60 -4.02 1.37
CA PRO A 223 -15.71 -3.56 2.75
C PRO A 223 -16.00 -2.06 2.89
N ALA A 224 -15.81 -1.26 1.84
CA ALA A 224 -16.08 0.17 1.90
C ALA A 224 -17.60 0.44 2.01
N PRO A 225 -18.00 1.58 2.60
CA PRO A 225 -19.34 2.13 2.44
C PRO A 225 -19.79 2.15 0.98
N LEU A 226 -20.99 1.65 0.70
CA LEU A 226 -21.57 1.67 -0.64
C LEU A 226 -22.12 3.06 -0.93
N THR A 227 -21.38 3.84 -1.73
CA THR A 227 -21.76 5.18 -2.15
C THR A 227 -21.84 5.25 -3.67
N PRO A 228 -22.76 6.04 -4.25
CA PRO A 228 -22.79 6.22 -5.70
C PRO A 228 -21.48 6.85 -6.21
N PRO A 229 -20.91 6.39 -7.34
CA PRO A 229 -19.71 6.99 -7.91
C PRO A 229 -19.89 8.47 -8.23
N ARG A 230 -18.82 9.26 -8.03
CA ARG A 230 -18.77 10.70 -8.32
C ARG A 230 -17.73 11.03 -9.38
N ARG A 231 -17.53 10.12 -10.33
CA ARG A 231 -16.59 10.31 -11.45
C ARG A 231 -17.05 9.50 -12.65
N ASN A 232 -16.79 10.02 -13.84
CA ASN A 232 -16.90 9.31 -15.10
C ASN A 232 -15.93 9.97 -16.12
N SER A 233 -14.70 9.48 -16.21
CA SER A 233 -13.72 10.02 -17.17
C SER A 233 -13.65 9.17 -18.43
N PRO A 234 -13.36 9.76 -19.60
CA PRO A 234 -13.07 8.96 -20.80
C PRO A 234 -11.92 7.96 -20.61
N LYS A 235 -10.96 8.28 -19.73
CA LYS A 235 -9.75 7.47 -19.51
C LYS A 235 -9.95 6.32 -18.52
N ASN A 236 -10.69 6.57 -17.45
CA ASN A 236 -10.80 5.70 -16.27
C ASN A 236 -12.24 5.23 -16.00
N GLY A 237 -13.21 5.67 -16.80
CA GLY A 237 -14.62 5.37 -16.61
C GLY A 237 -15.13 5.83 -15.25
N THR A 238 -16.09 5.08 -14.73
CA THR A 238 -16.80 5.42 -13.48
C THR A 238 -16.03 5.02 -12.22
N VAL A 239 -15.35 3.87 -12.23
CA VAL A 239 -14.82 3.24 -11.00
C VAL A 239 -13.36 2.78 -11.10
N HIS A 240 -12.72 2.87 -12.27
CA HIS A 240 -11.30 2.54 -12.36
C HIS A 240 -10.43 3.75 -11.95
N TYR A 241 -9.14 3.50 -11.76
CA TYR A 241 -8.03 4.40 -11.35
C TYR A 241 -8.31 5.62 -10.44
N ASP A 242 -9.27 6.49 -10.73
CA ASP A 242 -9.60 7.69 -9.96
C ASP A 242 -10.10 7.38 -8.54
N TRP A 243 -10.44 6.12 -8.23
CA TRP A 243 -10.75 5.67 -6.85
C TRP A 243 -9.65 6.00 -5.83
N HIS A 244 -8.39 6.17 -6.26
CA HIS A 244 -7.29 6.57 -5.38
C HIS A 244 -7.54 7.93 -4.67
N TRP A 245 -8.37 8.79 -5.26
CA TRP A 245 -8.58 10.18 -4.84
C TRP A 245 -9.82 10.38 -3.98
N PHE A 246 -10.54 9.31 -3.66
CA PHE A 246 -11.71 9.31 -2.77
C PHE A 246 -11.36 8.57 -1.49
N TRP A 247 -11.57 9.19 -0.34
CA TRP A 247 -11.23 8.65 0.98
C TRP A 247 -11.92 7.33 1.31
N ASN A 248 -13.02 7.02 0.60
CA ASN A 248 -13.74 5.77 0.74
C ASN A 248 -12.94 4.55 0.22
N TYR A 249 -12.08 4.75 -0.78
CA TYR A 249 -11.40 3.68 -1.53
C TYR A 249 -9.87 3.81 -1.58
N GLY A 250 -9.34 5.03 -1.53
CA GLY A 250 -7.91 5.32 -1.50
C GLY A 250 -7.54 6.40 -0.47
N GLY A 251 -6.27 6.81 -0.49
CA GLY A 251 -5.74 7.83 0.41
C GLY A 251 -4.78 8.79 -0.29
N GLY A 252 -4.99 9.05 -1.58
CA GLY A 252 -4.18 9.97 -2.36
C GLY A 252 -2.78 9.45 -2.67
N ASP A 253 -1.91 10.32 -3.18
CA ASP A 253 -0.60 9.90 -3.67
C ASP A 253 0.34 9.42 -2.56
N ILE A 254 0.15 9.86 -1.32
CA ILE A 254 0.90 9.33 -0.18
C ILE A 254 0.65 7.82 0.00
N THR A 255 -0.55 7.32 -0.33
CA THR A 255 -0.87 5.88 -0.29
C THR A 255 -0.63 5.17 -1.63
N ASN A 256 -0.90 5.84 -2.77
CA ASN A 256 -0.80 5.24 -4.09
C ASN A 256 0.65 4.97 -4.49
N GLN A 257 1.45 6.04 -4.67
CA GLN A 257 2.88 5.89 -4.92
C GLN A 257 3.71 5.96 -3.66
N GLY A 258 3.33 6.85 -2.74
CA GLY A 258 4.16 7.24 -1.62
C GLY A 258 4.54 6.10 -0.69
N ILE A 259 3.72 5.06 -0.59
CA ILE A 259 4.04 3.86 0.17
C ILE A 259 5.41 3.24 -0.21
N HIS A 260 5.80 3.27 -1.49
CA HIS A 260 7.11 2.74 -1.91
C HIS A 260 8.27 3.54 -1.33
N GLN A 261 8.19 4.87 -1.39
CA GLN A 261 9.23 5.76 -0.88
C GLN A 261 9.20 5.84 0.65
N MET A 262 8.00 5.82 1.25
CA MET A 262 7.79 5.75 2.69
C MET A 262 8.44 4.49 3.28
N ASP A 263 8.25 3.34 2.64
CA ASP A 263 8.85 2.07 3.05
C ASP A 263 10.38 2.11 2.98
N VAL A 264 10.97 2.60 1.88
CA VAL A 264 12.43 2.71 1.73
C VAL A 264 13.02 3.70 2.73
N ALA A 265 12.39 4.85 2.96
CA ALA A 265 12.85 5.83 3.94
C ALA A 265 12.83 5.27 5.36
N ARG A 266 11.74 4.61 5.78
CA ARG A 266 11.65 3.92 7.08
C ARG A 266 12.72 2.83 7.21
N TRP A 267 12.93 2.05 6.14
CA TRP A 267 13.91 0.96 6.14
C TRP A 267 15.36 1.47 6.27
N MET A 268 15.68 2.61 5.63
CA MET A 268 16.97 3.30 5.75
C MET A 268 17.20 3.89 7.13
N LEU A 269 16.18 4.52 7.74
CA LEU A 269 16.26 4.96 9.15
C LEU A 269 16.50 3.78 10.11
N GLY A 270 15.97 2.61 9.76
CA GLY A 270 16.09 1.40 10.56
C GLY A 270 15.33 1.51 11.88
N GLU A 271 14.22 2.26 11.88
CA GLU A 271 13.31 2.36 13.02
C GLU A 271 12.19 1.32 12.89
N PRO A 272 11.93 0.53 13.94
CA PRO A 272 10.85 -0.44 13.93
C PRO A 272 9.50 0.27 14.11
N GLY A 273 8.45 -0.29 13.50
CA GLY A 273 7.07 0.10 13.81
C GLY A 273 6.65 1.50 13.34
N LEU A 274 5.79 2.13 14.15
CA LEU A 274 5.18 3.45 13.89
C LEU A 274 5.96 4.55 14.62
N PRO A 275 5.98 5.79 14.11
CA PRO A 275 6.65 6.90 14.75
C PRO A 275 5.90 7.33 16.02
N PRO A 276 6.58 7.93 17.00
CA PRO A 276 5.95 8.56 18.17
C PRO A 276 5.00 9.71 17.83
N THR A 277 5.24 10.43 16.73
CA THR A 277 4.42 11.57 16.33
C THR A 277 4.22 11.66 14.82
N VAL A 278 3.12 12.28 14.41
CA VAL A 278 2.83 12.63 13.01
C VAL A 278 2.14 14.00 12.93
N MET A 279 2.51 14.78 11.92
CA MET A 279 1.83 16.02 11.54
C MET A 279 1.82 16.15 10.02
N SER A 280 0.67 16.52 9.45
CA SER A 280 0.55 16.74 8.01
C SER A 280 -0.09 18.07 7.68
N PHE A 281 0.35 18.71 6.60
CA PHE A 281 -0.24 19.94 6.08
C PHE A 281 -0.16 20.00 4.56
N GLY A 282 -1.18 20.58 3.93
CA GLY A 282 -1.30 20.62 2.48
C GLY A 282 -2.70 20.96 2.00
N GLY A 283 -3.03 20.53 0.79
CA GLY A 283 -4.35 20.77 0.21
C GLY A 283 -4.51 20.27 -1.22
N ARG A 284 -5.73 20.46 -1.73
CA ARG A 284 -6.09 20.27 -3.15
C ARG A 284 -5.95 21.62 -3.87
N PHE A 285 -4.76 21.94 -4.35
CA PHE A 285 -4.46 23.23 -4.97
C PHE A 285 -4.46 23.18 -6.49
N GLY A 286 -4.89 24.26 -7.12
CA GLY A 286 -4.89 24.43 -8.58
C GLY A 286 -5.99 23.66 -9.32
N TYR A 287 -6.90 22.98 -8.61
CA TYR A 287 -7.96 22.17 -9.18
C TYR A 287 -9.31 22.47 -8.55
N GLN A 288 -10.35 22.39 -9.37
CA GLN A 288 -11.75 22.31 -8.92
C GLN A 288 -12.33 21.01 -9.47
N ASP A 289 -12.28 19.96 -8.66
CA ASP A 289 -12.77 18.63 -9.03
C ASP A 289 -13.35 17.86 -7.84
N ASP A 290 -13.84 16.65 -8.11
CA ASP A 290 -14.43 15.77 -7.11
C ASP A 290 -13.39 14.99 -6.28
N ALA A 291 -12.09 15.20 -6.51
CA ALA A 291 -11.06 14.54 -5.70
C ALA A 291 -11.07 15.08 -4.26
N GLU A 292 -11.02 14.18 -3.29
CA GLU A 292 -11.08 14.51 -1.87
C GLU A 292 -9.67 14.57 -1.24
N THR A 293 -8.70 13.92 -1.86
CA THR A 293 -7.33 13.80 -1.35
C THR A 293 -6.44 14.97 -1.78
N PRO A 294 -5.48 15.42 -0.96
CA PRO A 294 -4.57 16.49 -1.34
C PRO A 294 -3.65 16.06 -2.49
N ASN A 295 -3.36 16.98 -3.42
CA ASN A 295 -2.29 16.82 -4.42
C ASN A 295 -0.98 17.49 -4.03
N THR A 296 -1.00 18.30 -2.98
CA THR A 296 0.21 18.83 -2.37
C THR A 296 0.10 18.56 -0.88
N LEU A 297 1.04 17.81 -0.34
CA LEU A 297 1.02 17.38 1.06
C LEU A 297 2.45 17.25 1.58
N ILE A 298 2.71 17.79 2.76
CA ILE A 298 3.91 17.52 3.54
C ILE A 298 3.47 16.78 4.80
N SER A 299 4.15 15.68 5.12
CA SER A 299 3.92 14.91 6.34
C SER A 299 5.23 14.70 7.07
N VAL A 300 5.27 15.04 8.35
CA VAL A 300 6.44 14.92 9.22
C VAL A 300 6.16 13.82 10.23
N LEU A 301 6.96 12.76 10.19
CA LEU A 301 6.88 11.62 11.09
C LEU A 301 8.10 11.65 12.02
N GLY A 302 7.86 11.90 13.31
CA GLY A 302 8.88 12.21 14.29
C GLY A 302 9.52 10.98 14.91
N TYR A 303 10.27 10.21 14.14
CA TYR A 303 11.12 9.13 14.67
C TYR A 303 12.27 9.66 15.52
N GLU A 304 12.72 8.85 16.49
CA GLU A 304 13.76 9.23 17.45
C GLU A 304 15.12 9.50 16.78
N LYS A 305 15.56 8.64 15.86
CA LYS A 305 16.84 8.82 15.16
C LYS A 305 16.88 10.10 14.33
N ALA A 306 15.84 10.35 13.54
CA ALA A 306 15.72 11.51 12.67
C ALA A 306 14.29 11.59 12.10
N PRO A 307 13.78 12.79 11.79
CA PRO A 307 12.46 12.92 11.17
C PRO A 307 12.43 12.28 9.77
N LEU A 308 11.33 11.59 9.48
CA LEU A 308 10.96 11.18 8.13
C LEU A 308 9.96 12.22 7.60
N ILE A 309 10.31 12.91 6.52
CA ILE A 309 9.45 13.89 5.86
C ILE A 309 8.99 13.31 4.53
N PHE A 310 7.68 13.21 4.33
CA PHE A 310 7.08 12.79 3.08
C PHE A 310 6.50 14.00 2.34
N GLU A 311 6.76 14.10 1.04
CA GLU A 311 6.27 15.21 0.21
C GLU A 311 5.55 14.72 -1.05
N VAL A 312 4.32 15.20 -1.25
CA VAL A 312 3.54 15.02 -2.47
C VAL A 312 3.53 16.34 -3.26
N ARG A 313 3.79 16.26 -4.57
CA ARG A 313 3.55 17.35 -5.53
C ARG A 313 2.86 16.80 -6.77
N GLY A 314 1.60 17.18 -6.95
CA GLY A 314 0.77 16.77 -8.09
C GLY A 314 0.69 17.79 -9.22
N LEU A 315 1.13 19.03 -9.00
CA LEU A 315 1.26 20.05 -10.05
C LEU A 315 2.63 19.95 -10.72
N PRO A 316 2.77 20.31 -12.01
CA PRO A 316 4.07 20.33 -12.69
C PRO A 316 5.04 21.31 -12.02
N MET A 317 6.31 21.29 -12.43
CA MET A 317 7.35 22.21 -11.91
C MET A 317 6.94 23.69 -12.04
N LYS A 318 6.21 24.03 -13.11
CA LYS A 318 5.67 25.36 -13.41
C LYS A 318 4.43 25.20 -14.28
N ALA A 319 3.50 26.16 -14.19
CA ALA A 319 2.33 26.22 -15.06
C ALA A 319 2.72 26.09 -16.54
N GLY A 320 1.98 25.25 -17.28
CA GLY A 320 2.21 25.00 -18.71
C GLY A 320 3.31 23.99 -19.03
N MET A 321 4.04 23.46 -18.04
CA MET A 321 5.05 22.42 -18.26
C MET A 321 4.51 21.01 -17.99
N LYS A 322 5.20 19.99 -18.52
CA LYS A 322 4.99 18.57 -18.19
C LYS A 322 6.05 17.98 -17.25
N ALA A 323 7.15 18.71 -17.04
CA ALA A 323 8.24 18.25 -16.19
C ALA A 323 7.88 18.44 -14.70
N MET A 324 8.34 17.51 -13.87
CA MET A 324 8.33 17.67 -12.42
C MET A 324 9.62 18.34 -11.94
N ASP A 325 9.52 19.07 -10.84
CA ASP A 325 10.66 19.58 -10.12
C ASP A 325 11.42 18.44 -9.42
N ARG A 326 12.60 18.76 -8.85
CA ARG A 326 13.47 17.77 -8.22
C ARG A 326 14.09 18.30 -6.94
N TYR A 327 14.26 17.41 -5.96
CA TYR A 327 15.03 17.65 -4.75
C TYR A 327 16.26 16.74 -4.74
N LYS A 328 17.47 17.33 -4.77
CA LYS A 328 18.75 16.59 -4.89
C LYS A 328 18.72 15.52 -6.01
N GLY A 329 18.08 15.87 -7.13
CA GLY A 329 17.93 15.01 -8.31
C GLY A 329 16.73 14.05 -8.28
N ALA A 330 16.03 13.90 -7.15
CA ALA A 330 14.87 13.02 -7.00
C ALA A 330 13.55 13.75 -7.29
N ALA A 331 12.64 13.13 -8.05
CA ALA A 331 11.24 13.56 -8.19
C ALA A 331 10.32 12.58 -7.45
N VAL A 332 10.31 11.32 -7.89
CA VAL A 332 9.84 10.18 -7.09
C VAL A 332 11.08 9.43 -6.59
N GLY A 333 11.24 9.32 -5.27
CA GLY A 333 12.45 8.74 -4.69
C GLY A 333 12.62 9.03 -3.20
N VAL A 334 13.78 8.63 -2.67
CA VAL A 334 14.17 8.87 -1.27
C VAL A 334 15.53 9.54 -1.22
N VAL A 335 15.67 10.56 -0.36
CA VAL A 335 16.95 11.18 -0.03
C VAL A 335 17.16 11.08 1.48
N VAL A 336 18.25 10.44 1.91
CA VAL A 336 18.61 10.34 3.33
C VAL A 336 19.89 11.12 3.56
N GLN A 337 19.78 12.26 4.24
CA GLN A 337 20.91 13.11 4.57
C GLN A 337 21.53 12.68 5.89
N CYS A 338 22.85 12.54 5.87
CA CYS A 338 23.68 12.30 7.04
C CYS A 338 24.66 13.47 7.23
N GLU A 339 25.55 13.39 8.22
CA GLU A 339 26.53 14.45 8.52
C GLU A 339 27.50 14.72 7.38
N ASN A 340 28.01 13.66 6.74
CA ASN A 340 29.13 13.72 5.79
C ASN A 340 28.71 13.46 4.34
N GLY A 341 27.39 13.46 4.06
CA GLY A 341 26.87 13.17 2.73
C GLY A 341 25.43 12.66 2.77
N TYR A 342 24.94 12.17 1.64
CA TYR A 342 23.57 11.67 1.52
C TYR A 342 23.45 10.50 0.56
N VAL A 343 22.40 9.71 0.75
CA VAL A 343 21.99 8.66 -0.20
C VAL A 343 20.75 9.12 -0.94
N HIS A 344 20.74 8.95 -2.25
CA HIS A 344 19.59 9.15 -3.13
C HIS A 344 19.18 7.81 -3.74
N VAL A 345 17.94 7.40 -3.51
CA VAL A 345 17.30 6.26 -4.17
C VAL A 345 16.26 6.76 -5.17
N ALA A 346 16.40 6.36 -6.42
CA ALA A 346 15.45 6.69 -7.48
C ALA A 346 14.21 5.78 -7.43
N GLU A 347 13.12 6.17 -8.11
CA GLU A 347 11.92 5.34 -8.30
C GLU A 347 12.25 3.96 -8.92
N THR A 348 13.29 3.89 -9.75
CA THR A 348 13.78 2.64 -10.38
C THR A 348 14.53 1.72 -9.42
N GLY A 349 14.69 2.10 -8.15
CA GLY A 349 15.39 1.33 -7.13
C GLY A 349 16.90 1.37 -7.20
N THR A 350 17.48 2.16 -8.11
CA THR A 350 18.92 2.47 -8.12
C THR A 350 19.25 3.42 -6.99
N ALA A 351 20.45 3.29 -6.43
CA ALA A 351 20.91 4.12 -5.32
C ALA A 351 22.26 4.76 -5.65
N VAL A 352 22.44 6.01 -5.24
CA VAL A 352 23.72 6.72 -5.38
C VAL A 352 24.04 7.40 -4.05
N ILE A 353 25.29 7.28 -3.64
CA ILE A 353 25.85 7.84 -2.41
C ILE A 353 26.69 9.04 -2.81
N TYR A 354 26.48 10.15 -2.12
CA TYR A 354 27.13 11.44 -2.41
C TYR A 354 27.79 12.00 -1.15
N ASP A 355 28.82 12.81 -1.33
CA ASP A 355 29.31 13.73 -0.30
C ASP A 355 28.40 14.98 -0.19
N ASN A 356 28.76 15.92 0.69
CA ASN A 356 28.01 17.18 0.85
C ASN A 356 28.21 18.18 -0.30
N ASP A 357 29.23 18.00 -1.13
CA ASP A 357 29.46 18.79 -2.35
C ASP A 357 28.65 18.25 -3.56
N ASN A 358 27.82 17.23 -3.33
CA ASN A 358 27.04 16.50 -4.33
C ASN A 358 27.91 15.72 -5.35
N LYS A 359 29.14 15.36 -4.99
CA LYS A 359 29.98 14.46 -5.79
C LYS A 359 29.62 13.01 -5.47
N PRO A 360 29.41 12.14 -6.48
CA PRO A 360 29.08 10.75 -6.24
C PRO A 360 30.28 10.00 -5.67
N ILE A 361 30.09 9.37 -4.50
CA ILE A 361 31.04 8.46 -3.87
C ILE A 361 30.88 7.05 -4.45
N GLN A 362 29.64 6.58 -4.61
CA GLN A 362 29.35 5.24 -5.10
C GLN A 362 27.98 5.19 -5.78
N LYS A 363 27.89 4.47 -6.91
CA LYS A 363 26.64 4.20 -7.64
C LYS A 363 26.31 2.71 -7.59
N LEU A 364 25.08 2.39 -7.24
CA LEU A 364 24.51 1.04 -7.12
C LEU A 364 23.36 0.91 -8.13
N ALA A 365 23.55 0.04 -9.13
CA ALA A 365 22.63 -0.08 -10.27
C ALA A 365 22.57 -1.50 -10.87
N LYS A 366 22.45 -2.51 -10.01
CA LYS A 366 22.22 -3.92 -10.38
C LYS A 366 20.82 -4.16 -10.95
N ASN A 367 19.85 -3.28 -10.66
CA ASN A 367 18.49 -3.31 -11.22
C ASN A 367 17.69 -4.60 -10.94
N THR A 368 17.76 -5.11 -9.71
CA THR A 368 17.14 -6.39 -9.31
C THR A 368 15.69 -6.28 -8.78
N LEU A 369 14.99 -5.17 -9.06
CA LEU A 369 13.57 -5.00 -8.66
C LEU A 369 12.64 -6.07 -9.25
N GLY A 370 12.96 -6.59 -10.44
CA GLY A 370 12.17 -7.64 -11.12
C GLY A 370 12.09 -8.95 -10.33
N GLU A 371 13.04 -9.19 -9.41
CA GLU A 371 13.16 -10.44 -8.64
C GLU A 371 12.10 -10.58 -7.54
N HIS A 372 11.27 -9.55 -7.30
CA HIS A 372 10.27 -9.60 -6.24
C HIS A 372 9.21 -10.69 -6.45
N ARG A 373 8.68 -10.85 -7.67
CA ARG A 373 7.66 -11.88 -7.96
C ARG A 373 8.27 -13.29 -8.06
N PRO A 374 9.44 -13.49 -8.71
CA PRO A 374 10.19 -14.75 -8.60
C PRO A 374 10.48 -15.17 -7.15
N ASN A 375 10.81 -14.21 -6.28
CA ASN A 375 11.00 -14.49 -4.85
C ASN A 375 9.74 -15.08 -4.19
N PHE A 376 8.54 -14.61 -4.53
CA PHE A 376 7.28 -15.18 -4.03
C PHE A 376 7.11 -16.65 -4.44
N VAL A 377 7.26 -16.96 -5.73
CA VAL A 377 7.09 -18.33 -6.24
C VAL A 377 8.13 -19.27 -5.64
N LYS A 378 9.38 -18.79 -5.48
CA LYS A 378 10.43 -19.54 -4.81
C LYS A 378 10.11 -19.78 -3.33
N ALA A 379 9.62 -18.76 -2.62
CA ALA A 379 9.25 -18.86 -1.22
C ALA A 379 8.07 -19.83 -1.00
N VAL A 380 7.07 -19.79 -1.88
CA VAL A 380 5.96 -20.75 -1.92
C VAL A 380 6.47 -22.17 -2.13
N ARG A 381 7.37 -22.39 -3.10
CA ARG A 381 7.92 -23.72 -3.35
C ARG A 381 8.72 -24.26 -2.17
N ASP A 382 9.63 -23.44 -1.65
CA ASP A 382 10.59 -23.85 -0.64
C ASP A 382 10.06 -23.73 0.80
N ARG A 383 8.88 -23.13 0.98
CA ARG A 383 8.29 -22.75 2.27
C ARG A 383 9.25 -21.89 3.11
N LYS A 384 9.83 -20.87 2.46
CA LYS A 384 10.82 -19.95 3.03
C LYS A 384 10.30 -18.51 3.15
N VAL A 385 11.07 -17.68 3.83
CA VAL A 385 10.77 -16.26 4.05
C VAL A 385 10.85 -15.47 2.74
N VAL A 386 9.91 -14.54 2.58
CA VAL A 386 9.82 -13.60 1.46
C VAL A 386 10.54 -12.29 1.77
N ASN A 387 10.93 -11.54 0.74
CA ASN A 387 11.53 -10.22 0.90
C ASN A 387 10.50 -9.15 1.34
N GLY A 388 9.24 -9.29 0.92
CA GLY A 388 8.14 -8.36 1.23
C GLY A 388 7.32 -8.83 2.43
N LEU A 389 7.87 -8.74 3.64
CA LEU A 389 7.15 -9.13 4.86
C LEU A 389 5.87 -8.30 5.05
N VAL A 390 4.77 -8.98 5.37
CA VAL A 390 3.46 -8.35 5.57
C VAL A 390 3.49 -7.30 6.68
N GLU A 391 4.17 -7.59 7.79
CA GLU A 391 4.27 -6.65 8.91
C GLU A 391 5.04 -5.38 8.55
N GLU A 392 6.09 -5.51 7.75
CA GLU A 392 6.84 -4.34 7.25
C GLU A 392 5.98 -3.49 6.30
N CYS A 393 5.20 -4.13 5.43
CA CYS A 393 4.27 -3.41 4.56
C CYS A 393 3.11 -2.78 5.34
N HIS A 394 2.62 -3.43 6.39
CA HIS A 394 1.62 -2.88 7.31
C HIS A 394 2.12 -1.59 7.93
N TYR A 395 3.29 -1.61 8.57
CA TYR A 395 3.84 -0.39 9.18
C TYR A 395 4.02 0.73 8.16
N SER A 396 4.58 0.43 7.00
CA SER A 396 4.77 1.43 5.94
C SER A 396 3.42 1.97 5.42
N SER A 397 2.39 1.13 5.29
CA SER A 397 1.03 1.56 4.88
C SER A 397 0.37 2.41 5.96
N ALA A 398 0.53 2.01 7.22
CA ALA A 398 0.03 2.74 8.37
C ALA A 398 0.65 4.14 8.48
N LEU A 399 1.93 4.34 8.12
CA LEU A 399 2.52 5.69 8.07
C LEU A 399 1.72 6.63 7.15
N CYS A 400 1.35 6.15 5.97
CA CYS A 400 0.55 6.92 5.01
C CYS A 400 -0.84 7.23 5.57
N HIS A 401 -1.47 6.26 6.24
CA HIS A 401 -2.79 6.43 6.86
C HIS A 401 -2.75 7.41 8.03
N LEU A 402 -1.77 7.30 8.93
CA LEU A 402 -1.60 8.20 10.08
C LEU A 402 -1.37 9.66 9.64
N ALA A 403 -0.59 9.85 8.58
CA ALA A 403 -0.40 11.16 7.95
C ALA A 403 -1.72 11.72 7.41
N ASN A 404 -2.50 10.91 6.69
CA ASN A 404 -3.82 11.32 6.23
C ASN A 404 -4.80 11.59 7.38
N VAL A 405 -4.74 10.85 8.49
CA VAL A 405 -5.56 11.15 9.68
C VAL A 405 -5.21 12.51 10.26
N SER A 406 -3.92 12.84 10.41
CA SER A 406 -3.48 14.18 10.85
C SER A 406 -4.06 15.27 9.94
N TYR A 407 -3.99 15.09 8.61
CA TYR A 407 -4.58 16.01 7.65
C TYR A 407 -6.10 16.14 7.82
N LEU A 408 -6.83 15.03 7.92
CA LEU A 408 -8.30 14.99 7.96
C LEU A 408 -8.91 15.59 9.23
N VAL A 409 -8.19 15.53 10.36
CA VAL A 409 -8.62 16.20 11.61
C VAL A 409 -8.06 17.61 11.74
N GLY A 410 -7.37 18.09 10.70
CA GLY A 410 -6.81 19.42 10.62
C GLY A 410 -7.85 20.51 10.36
N ALA A 411 -7.38 21.74 10.39
CA ALA A 411 -8.18 22.92 10.06
C ALA A 411 -7.42 23.81 9.09
N GLU A 412 -8.16 24.59 8.29
CA GLU A 412 -7.55 25.59 7.42
C GLU A 412 -6.86 26.69 8.24
N LYS A 413 -5.61 26.99 7.88
CA LYS A 413 -4.83 28.09 8.44
C LYS A 413 -4.21 28.93 7.33
N SER A 414 -3.89 30.18 7.65
CA SER A 414 -3.06 30.99 6.76
C SER A 414 -1.63 30.44 6.70
N ASN A 415 -0.96 30.63 5.56
CA ASN A 415 0.43 30.20 5.40
C ASN A 415 1.38 30.91 6.38
N ALA A 416 1.06 32.14 6.79
CA ALA A 416 1.81 32.86 7.83
C ALA A 416 1.68 32.20 9.21
N ALA A 417 0.46 31.80 9.60
CA ALA A 417 0.25 31.10 10.87
C ALA A 417 0.94 29.73 10.89
N LEU A 418 0.94 29.02 9.76
CA LEU A 418 1.68 27.76 9.61
C LEU A 418 3.19 27.99 9.71
N ALA A 419 3.74 28.98 8.99
CA ALA A 419 5.17 29.32 9.03
C ALA A 419 5.66 29.58 10.47
N GLU A 420 4.87 30.33 11.24
CA GLU A 420 5.14 30.62 12.65
C GLU A 420 5.09 29.36 13.52
N ALA A 421 4.09 28.49 13.31
CA ALA A 421 3.92 27.26 14.08
C ALA A 421 5.06 26.25 13.90
N ILE A 422 5.71 26.23 12.74
CA ILE A 422 6.83 25.31 12.44
C ILE A 422 8.20 25.97 12.60
N LYS A 423 8.28 27.19 13.16
CA LYS A 423 9.49 28.02 13.06
C LYS A 423 10.76 27.43 13.67
N SER A 424 10.59 26.53 14.64
CA SER A 424 11.70 25.84 15.32
C SER A 424 12.20 24.62 14.57
N ASP A 425 11.47 24.10 13.59
CA ASP A 425 11.85 22.94 12.79
C ASP A 425 12.33 23.36 11.40
N LYS A 426 13.65 23.51 11.27
CA LYS A 426 14.31 23.93 10.03
C LYS A 426 14.04 22.99 8.85
N ASN A 427 13.91 21.68 9.08
CA ASN A 427 13.68 20.73 8.00
C ASN A 427 12.26 20.85 7.46
N THR A 428 11.29 21.04 8.36
CA THR A 428 9.88 21.26 8.00
C THR A 428 9.69 22.63 7.35
N GLN A 429 10.38 23.68 7.85
CA GLN A 429 10.41 25.00 7.21
C GLN A 429 10.93 24.94 5.77
N ASP A 430 12.04 24.24 5.53
CA ASP A 430 12.58 24.09 4.17
C ASP A 430 11.57 23.42 3.22
N SER A 431 10.94 22.32 3.65
CA SER A 431 9.91 21.66 2.86
C SER A 431 8.73 22.57 2.59
N PHE A 432 8.26 23.31 3.60
CA PHE A 432 7.16 24.27 3.46
C PHE A 432 7.50 25.43 2.52
N ALA A 433 8.68 26.04 2.65
CA ALA A 433 9.12 27.12 1.76
C ALA A 433 9.16 26.65 0.30
N ARG A 434 9.77 25.48 0.03
CA ARG A 434 9.79 24.89 -1.32
C ARG A 434 8.40 24.51 -1.83
N MET A 435 7.46 24.19 -0.95
CA MET A 435 6.06 23.97 -1.34
C MET A 435 5.42 25.27 -1.79
N LEU A 436 5.57 26.36 -1.03
CA LEU A 436 5.03 27.67 -1.41
C LEU A 436 5.60 28.15 -2.74
N ASP A 437 6.90 28.00 -2.97
CA ASP A 437 7.53 28.38 -4.24
C ASP A 437 6.99 27.57 -5.43
N HIS A 438 6.75 26.27 -5.22
CA HIS A 438 6.13 25.40 -6.23
C HIS A 438 4.68 25.78 -6.53
N LEU A 439 3.91 26.15 -5.50
CA LEU A 439 2.55 26.65 -5.68
C LEU A 439 2.52 27.97 -6.46
N LYS A 440 3.40 28.93 -6.13
CA LYS A 440 3.56 30.19 -6.88
C LYS A 440 3.94 29.95 -8.34
N ALA A 441 4.86 29.01 -8.60
CA ALA A 441 5.25 28.63 -9.96
C ALA A 441 4.07 28.05 -10.79
N ASN A 442 3.01 27.59 -10.13
CA ASN A 442 1.78 27.12 -10.74
C ASN A 442 0.61 28.11 -10.64
N ALA A 443 0.91 29.39 -10.42
CA ALA A 443 -0.07 30.48 -10.32
C ALA A 443 -1.13 30.29 -9.21
N VAL A 444 -0.81 29.54 -8.15
CA VAL A 444 -1.62 29.48 -6.93
C VAL A 444 -1.24 30.67 -6.05
N ASP A 445 -2.23 31.50 -5.68
CA ASP A 445 -2.02 32.65 -4.80
C ASP A 445 -1.79 32.19 -3.35
N THR A 446 -0.54 32.06 -2.95
CA THR A 446 -0.14 31.64 -1.60
C THR A 446 -0.42 32.69 -0.51
N GLY A 447 -0.78 33.92 -0.86
CA GLY A 447 -1.15 34.95 0.11
C GLY A 447 -2.58 34.77 0.64
N THR A 448 -3.49 34.31 -0.22
CA THR A 448 -4.91 34.11 0.11
C THR A 448 -5.29 32.64 0.28
N THR A 449 -4.60 31.72 -0.41
CA THR A 449 -4.84 30.28 -0.32
C THR A 449 -4.52 29.79 1.09
N LYS A 450 -5.53 29.20 1.75
CA LYS A 450 -5.35 28.54 3.04
C LYS A 450 -4.83 27.13 2.86
N THR A 451 -4.04 26.69 3.83
CA THR A 451 -3.51 25.31 3.91
C THR A 451 -4.23 24.58 5.03
N VAL A 452 -4.66 23.34 4.78
CA VAL A 452 -5.15 22.49 5.87
C VAL A 452 -3.95 22.07 6.70
N VAL A 453 -4.00 22.34 8.00
CA VAL A 453 -2.94 22.03 8.96
C VAL A 453 -3.47 21.05 9.99
N GLY A 454 -2.98 19.81 9.90
CA GLY A 454 -3.20 18.78 10.88
C GLY A 454 -2.53 19.11 12.22
N PRO A 455 -3.12 18.71 13.36
CA PRO A 455 -2.43 18.79 14.64
C PRO A 455 -1.25 17.81 14.69
N LEU A 456 -0.28 18.12 15.55
CA LEU A 456 0.77 17.16 15.93
C LEU A 456 0.13 16.07 16.80
N LEU A 457 -0.06 14.89 16.22
CA LEU A 457 -0.65 13.75 16.90
C LEU A 457 0.46 12.90 17.53
N LYS A 458 0.28 12.48 18.79
CA LYS A 458 1.12 11.48 19.43
C LYS A 458 0.52 10.08 19.24
N ILE A 459 1.37 9.08 19.10
CA ILE A 459 0.99 7.72 18.76
C ILE A 459 1.51 6.76 19.83
N ASP A 460 0.63 5.90 20.33
CA ASP A 460 0.98 4.69 21.06
C ASP A 460 1.28 3.61 20.02
N ALA A 461 2.54 3.50 19.61
CA ALA A 461 2.97 2.66 18.50
C ALA A 461 2.69 1.16 18.74
N ALA A 462 2.69 0.71 20.00
CA ALA A 462 2.43 -0.67 20.37
C ALA A 462 0.96 -1.07 20.14
N ASN A 463 0.04 -0.13 20.38
CA ASN A 463 -1.40 -0.34 20.22
C ASN A 463 -1.99 0.32 18.96
N GLU A 464 -1.14 0.95 18.14
CA GLU A 464 -1.48 1.55 16.85
C GLU A 464 -2.64 2.54 16.93
N ARG A 465 -2.61 3.40 17.95
CA ARG A 465 -3.67 4.39 18.24
C ARG A 465 -3.09 5.75 18.60
N PHE A 466 -3.90 6.78 18.47
CA PHE A 466 -3.53 8.12 18.90
C PHE A 466 -3.75 8.30 20.40
N VAL A 467 -2.84 9.03 21.05
CA VAL A 467 -2.88 9.37 22.47
C VAL A 467 -2.55 10.85 22.67
N GLY A 468 -2.91 11.42 23.81
CA GLY A 468 -2.65 12.83 24.09
C GLY A 468 -3.60 13.41 25.13
N SER A 469 -3.29 14.62 25.59
CA SER A 469 -4.11 15.36 26.57
C SER A 469 -5.35 16.01 25.94
N ASP A 470 -5.29 16.40 24.67
CA ASP A 470 -6.44 16.92 23.93
C ASP A 470 -7.39 15.77 23.55
N LYS A 471 -8.38 15.52 24.42
CA LYS A 471 -9.34 14.43 24.25
C LYS A 471 -10.21 14.59 23.01
N VAL A 472 -10.46 15.81 22.54
CA VAL A 472 -11.30 16.07 21.36
C VAL A 472 -10.56 15.65 20.11
N ILE A 473 -9.32 16.12 19.94
CA ILE A 473 -8.47 15.75 18.80
C ILE A 473 -8.16 14.25 18.80
N VAL A 474 -7.80 13.70 19.96
CA VAL A 474 -7.51 12.26 20.10
C VAL A 474 -8.75 11.41 19.76
N SER A 475 -9.94 11.83 20.19
CA SER A 475 -11.19 11.14 19.84
C SER A 475 -11.47 11.23 18.33
N ALA A 476 -11.34 12.42 17.73
CA ALA A 476 -11.53 12.61 16.30
C ALA A 476 -10.57 11.75 15.46
N ALA A 477 -9.29 11.72 15.84
CA ALA A 477 -8.28 10.92 15.16
C ALA A 477 -8.52 9.41 15.32
N ASN A 478 -8.92 8.95 16.51
CA ASN A 478 -9.19 7.53 16.76
C ASN A 478 -10.50 7.03 16.14
N ASN A 479 -11.46 7.93 15.87
CA ASN A 479 -12.72 7.61 15.17
C ASN A 479 -12.62 7.82 13.64
N ASN A 480 -11.46 8.22 13.12
CA ASN A 480 -11.26 8.40 11.68
C ASN A 480 -11.25 7.04 10.96
N HIS A 481 -11.89 6.96 9.79
CA HIS A 481 -12.04 5.71 9.03
C HIS A 481 -10.72 5.17 8.47
N LEU A 482 -9.68 6.02 8.36
CA LEU A 482 -8.31 5.61 8.00
C LEU A 482 -7.52 5.04 9.17
N LEU A 483 -8.04 5.13 10.41
CA LEU A 483 -7.54 4.33 11.53
C LEU A 483 -8.28 2.99 11.62
N LYS A 484 -9.63 3.05 11.61
CA LYS A 484 -10.49 1.87 11.62
C LYS A 484 -11.85 2.20 11.00
N ARG A 485 -12.41 1.29 10.19
CA ARG A 485 -13.81 1.35 9.73
C ARG A 485 -14.53 0.04 10.02
N THR A 486 -15.86 0.12 10.14
CA THR A 486 -16.72 -1.06 10.24
C THR A 486 -17.09 -1.52 8.83
N GLY A 487 -16.48 -2.62 8.37
CA GLY A 487 -16.76 -3.18 7.04
C GLY A 487 -18.22 -3.63 6.88
N ARG A 488 -18.67 -3.83 5.63
CA ARG A 488 -20.08 -3.99 5.28
C ARG A 488 -20.52 -5.44 5.12
N GLY A 489 -21.49 -5.91 5.92
CA GLY A 489 -22.20 -7.19 5.68
C GLY A 489 -21.26 -8.40 5.54
N ALA A 490 -21.29 -9.07 4.38
CA ALA A 490 -20.40 -10.19 4.08
C ALA A 490 -18.92 -9.78 3.90
N PHE A 491 -18.65 -8.48 3.76
CA PHE A 491 -17.32 -7.89 3.62
C PHE A 491 -16.80 -7.30 4.94
N THR A 492 -17.34 -7.69 6.09
CA THR A 492 -16.75 -7.32 7.38
C THR A 492 -15.38 -7.99 7.53
N ILE A 493 -14.37 -7.19 7.83
CA ILE A 493 -13.02 -7.68 8.11
C ILE A 493 -13.03 -8.33 9.51
N PRO A 494 -12.62 -9.60 9.62
CA PRO A 494 -12.68 -10.30 10.91
C PRO A 494 -11.61 -9.75 11.85
N GLU A 495 -11.97 -9.65 13.13
CA GLU A 495 -10.99 -9.40 14.19
C GLU A 495 -10.22 -10.69 14.48
N ILE A 496 -8.92 -10.67 14.21
CA ILE A 496 -8.01 -11.78 14.44
C ILE A 496 -7.16 -11.42 15.65
N LYS A 497 -7.44 -12.09 16.77
CA LYS A 497 -6.68 -11.89 18.01
C LYS A 497 -5.21 -12.24 17.76
N LYS A 498 -4.32 -11.36 18.24
CA LYS A 498 -2.89 -11.63 18.30
C LYS A 498 -2.70 -12.98 19.00
N PRO A 499 -2.03 -13.96 18.37
CA PRO A 499 -1.73 -15.22 19.03
C PRO A 499 -1.02 -14.90 20.35
N LEU A 500 -1.45 -15.53 21.45
CA LEU A 500 -0.64 -15.51 22.66
C LEU A 500 0.71 -16.11 22.28
N VAL A 501 1.75 -15.28 22.22
CA VAL A 501 3.11 -15.78 22.09
C VAL A 501 3.32 -16.59 23.36
N ALA A 502 3.41 -17.91 23.25
CA ALA A 502 3.85 -18.73 24.37
C ALA A 502 5.20 -18.13 24.79
N ALA A 503 5.29 -17.68 26.05
CA ALA A 503 6.55 -17.22 26.60
C ALA A 503 7.56 -18.35 26.42
N SER A 504 8.50 -18.15 25.50
CA SER A 504 9.62 -19.05 25.25
C SER A 504 10.77 -18.70 26.17
#